data_AF-S6AU26-F1
#
_entry.id   AF-S6AU26-F1
#
_cell.length_a   1.000
_cell.length_b   1.000
_cell.length_c   1.000
_cell.angle_alpha   90.00
_cell.angle_beta   90.00
_cell.angle_gamma   90.00
#
_symmetry.space_group_name_H-M   'P 1'
#
loop_
_entity.id
_entity.type
_entity.pdbx_description
1 polymer ?
#
loop_
_entity_poly.entity_id
_entity_poly.type
_entity_poly.pdbx_seq_one_letter_code
_entity_poly.pdbx_strand_id
1 'polypeptide(L)'
;MRKLLTPLIAALLVSCLTAYAVWTGERPRAHYLSDLRASLASDVGTAGSGGNLLAIRPALYPSDYRDPDLLHMKLAAALDQARDQGLLTERTVVALPDHIGTWLLLQNEKQDLYKARSLAEAGRLLTLSHPTLLGRLFLQGQDLEEALLRAKARRMARDYQKMFGRLASHYQVTILAGSILLPSPYFKEGKLRSGHGALYNLALAFSPDGLLLGEPYSQPWPQSARGESRQTLQTAGGLVTITRSWGQGYPRSKVTLDNGQSSASEELFLRGRLWPLHNSPSGSELTPLAAPQASDAPGSHLLNAWLDAQ
;
A
#
# COMPACT_ATOMS: atom_id res chain seq x y z
N MET A 1 13.24 -26.17 -53.20
CA MET A 1 13.54 -26.05 -51.76
C MET A 1 13.08 -24.70 -51.16
N ARG A 2 13.36 -23.54 -51.77
CA ARG A 2 12.91 -22.21 -51.26
C ARG A 2 11.38 -22.09 -51.02
N LYS A 3 10.54 -22.71 -51.86
CA LYS A 3 9.06 -22.65 -51.75
C LYS A 3 8.47 -23.37 -50.52
N LEU A 4 9.20 -24.34 -49.95
CA LEU A 4 8.80 -25.05 -48.72
C LEU A 4 9.42 -24.43 -47.46
N LEU A 5 10.50 -23.65 -47.60
CA LEU A 5 11.18 -23.00 -46.50
C LEU A 5 10.34 -21.84 -45.91
N THR A 6 9.73 -21.03 -46.77
CA THR A 6 8.90 -19.88 -46.35
C THR A 6 7.68 -20.29 -45.50
N PRO A 7 6.84 -21.27 -45.89
CA PRO A 7 5.72 -21.69 -45.04
C PRO A 7 6.19 -22.36 -43.74
N LEU A 8 7.33 -23.07 -43.75
CA LEU A 8 7.92 -23.66 -42.55
C LEU A 8 8.36 -22.56 -41.56
N ILE A 9 9.04 -21.52 -42.02
CA ILE A 9 9.46 -20.38 -41.18
C ILE A 9 8.23 -19.65 -40.64
N ALA A 10 7.21 -19.42 -41.46
CA ALA A 10 5.98 -18.77 -41.02
C ALA A 10 5.26 -19.59 -39.93
N ALA A 11 5.15 -20.92 -40.11
CA ALA A 11 4.56 -21.81 -39.11
C ALA A 11 5.35 -21.79 -37.80
N LEU A 12 6.69 -21.81 -37.87
CA LEU A 12 7.56 -21.71 -36.70
C LEU A 12 7.35 -20.38 -35.95
N LEU A 13 7.29 -19.26 -36.68
CA LEU A 13 7.05 -17.94 -36.07
C LEU A 13 5.70 -17.87 -35.37
N VAL A 14 4.63 -18.38 -36.00
CA VAL A 14 3.30 -18.45 -35.37
C VAL A 14 3.33 -19.33 -34.12
N SER A 15 4.01 -20.48 -34.17
CA SER A 15 4.18 -21.35 -33.00
C SER A 15 4.94 -20.66 -31.87
N CYS A 16 6.01 -19.91 -32.17
CA CYS A 16 6.76 -19.16 -31.17
C CYS A 16 5.93 -18.02 -30.56
N LEU A 17 5.18 -17.29 -31.38
CA LEU A 17 4.32 -16.19 -30.91
C LEU A 17 3.17 -16.70 -30.06
N THR A 18 2.56 -17.83 -30.41
CA THR A 18 1.50 -18.45 -29.62
C THR A 18 2.03 -18.98 -28.29
N ALA A 19 3.16 -19.69 -28.29
CA ALA A 19 3.83 -20.12 -27.06
C ALA A 19 4.19 -18.94 -26.14
N TYR A 20 4.69 -17.84 -26.72
CA TYR A 20 4.97 -16.61 -25.98
C TYR A 20 3.70 -15.96 -25.43
N ALA A 21 2.62 -15.88 -26.22
CA ALA A 21 1.33 -15.36 -25.75
C ALA A 21 0.78 -16.18 -24.57
N VAL A 22 0.90 -17.51 -24.63
CA VAL A 22 0.52 -18.40 -23.52
C VAL A 22 1.38 -18.14 -22.29
N TRP A 23 2.71 -18.12 -22.42
CA TRP A 23 3.64 -17.88 -21.30
C TRP A 23 3.50 -16.48 -20.68
N THR A 24 3.17 -15.47 -21.47
CA THR A 24 2.88 -14.12 -20.95
C THR A 24 1.57 -14.07 -20.18
N GLY A 25 0.61 -14.95 -20.46
CA GLY A 25 -0.63 -15.12 -19.71
C GLY A 25 -0.50 -16.01 -18.47
N GLU A 26 0.44 -16.96 -18.45
CA GLU A 26 0.63 -17.86 -17.32
C GLU A 26 1.10 -17.12 -16.06
N ARG A 27 0.38 -17.38 -14.96
CA ARG A 27 0.67 -16.88 -13.61
C ARG A 27 0.43 -18.01 -12.58
N PRO A 28 1.36 -18.99 -12.48
CA PRO A 28 1.20 -20.11 -11.55
C PRO A 28 1.10 -19.63 -10.10
N ARG A 29 0.13 -20.17 -9.35
CA ARG A 29 -0.04 -19.86 -7.93
C ARG A 29 1.00 -20.65 -7.13
N ALA A 30 2.08 -20.00 -6.73
CA ALA A 30 2.94 -20.55 -5.67
C ALA A 30 2.22 -20.42 -4.31
N HIS A 31 2.43 -21.36 -3.39
CA HIS A 31 1.93 -21.24 -2.02
C HIS A 31 2.95 -20.46 -1.20
N TYR A 32 2.69 -19.18 -0.95
CA TYR A 32 3.44 -18.37 0.00
C TYR A 32 2.63 -18.29 1.29
N LEU A 33 3.29 -18.52 2.42
CA LEU A 33 2.70 -18.27 3.73
C LEU A 33 3.04 -16.83 4.11
N SER A 34 2.02 -15.97 4.15
CA SER A 34 2.17 -14.64 4.74
C SER A 34 2.31 -14.79 6.25
N ASP A 35 3.32 -14.14 6.83
CA ASP A 35 3.39 -14.02 8.29
C ASP A 35 2.23 -13.14 8.77
N LEU A 36 1.23 -13.76 9.39
CA LEU A 36 0.03 -13.11 9.90
C LEU A 36 0.17 -12.67 11.37
N ARG A 37 1.31 -12.96 12.01
CA ARG A 37 1.52 -12.57 13.40
C ARG A 37 1.44 -11.06 13.53
N ALA A 38 0.72 -10.61 14.55
CA ALA A 38 0.83 -9.26 15.06
C ALA A 38 1.11 -9.31 16.57
N SER A 39 1.57 -8.21 17.13
CA SER A 39 1.83 -8.09 18.56
C SER A 39 1.48 -6.68 19.03
N LEU A 40 0.80 -6.58 20.17
CA LEU A 40 0.65 -5.32 20.89
C LEU A 40 2.01 -4.94 21.48
N ALA A 41 2.65 -3.98 20.83
CA ALA A 41 3.99 -3.53 21.17
C ALA A 41 3.98 -2.36 22.18
N SER A 42 2.90 -1.58 22.18
CA SER A 42 2.66 -0.50 23.13
C SER A 42 1.17 -0.37 23.39
N ASP A 43 0.79 -0.17 24.64
CA ASP A 43 -0.57 0.17 25.06
C ASP A 43 -0.49 1.18 26.20
N VAL A 44 -0.96 2.39 25.94
CA VAL A 44 -0.82 3.54 26.84
C VAL A 44 -2.20 4.14 27.12
N GLY A 45 -2.40 4.61 28.35
CA GLY A 45 -3.67 5.15 28.81
C GLY A 45 -4.58 4.06 29.37
N THR A 46 -5.84 4.43 29.67
CA THR A 46 -6.83 3.51 30.24
C THR A 46 -8.01 3.36 29.30
N ALA A 47 -8.45 2.12 29.08
CA ALA A 47 -9.62 1.84 28.27
C ALA A 47 -10.86 2.59 28.80
N GLY A 48 -11.58 3.25 27.89
CA GLY A 48 -12.71 4.09 28.24
C GLY A 48 -13.56 4.47 27.03
N SER A 49 -14.60 5.27 27.26
CA SER A 49 -15.51 5.74 26.21
C SER A 49 -14.93 6.85 25.33
N GLY A 50 -13.74 7.39 25.65
CA GLY A 50 -13.07 8.42 24.88
C GLY A 50 -12.60 7.97 23.48
N GLY A 51 -12.48 6.65 23.26
CA GLY A 51 -11.87 6.07 22.07
C GLY A 51 -10.35 5.99 22.18
N ASN A 52 -9.70 5.62 21.09
CA ASN A 52 -8.25 5.40 21.06
C ASN A 52 -7.70 5.55 19.64
N LEU A 53 -6.40 5.85 19.57
CA LEU A 53 -5.60 5.77 18.36
C LEU A 53 -4.91 4.39 18.33
N LEU A 54 -5.20 3.61 17.30
CA LEU A 54 -4.53 2.34 17.03
C LEU A 54 -3.66 2.46 15.78
N ALA A 55 -2.36 2.62 15.97
CA ALA A 55 -1.39 2.63 14.89
C ALA A 55 -0.90 1.22 14.57
N ILE A 56 -0.98 0.82 13.30
CA ILE A 56 -0.49 -0.48 12.82
C ILE A 56 0.77 -0.26 11.99
N ARG A 57 1.89 -0.86 12.41
CA ARG A 57 3.14 -0.94 11.62
C ARG A 57 3.26 -2.35 11.01
N PRO A 58 2.68 -2.60 9.83
CA PRO A 58 2.62 -3.93 9.25
C PRO A 58 3.97 -4.35 8.68
N ALA A 59 4.35 -5.61 8.90
CA ALA A 59 5.56 -6.19 8.31
C ALA A 59 5.24 -6.78 6.93
N LEU A 60 5.38 -5.99 5.86
CA LEU A 60 4.95 -6.36 4.51
C LEU A 60 6.11 -6.80 3.61
N TYR A 61 5.81 -7.75 2.73
CA TYR A 61 6.74 -8.31 1.74
C TYR A 61 6.13 -8.28 0.34
N PRO A 62 6.92 -8.39 -0.74
CA PRO A 62 6.40 -8.37 -2.11
C PRO A 62 5.32 -9.44 -2.34
N SER A 63 5.49 -10.61 -1.71
CA SER A 63 4.54 -11.72 -1.77
C SER A 63 3.16 -11.38 -1.19
N ASP A 64 3.05 -10.46 -0.23
CA ASP A 64 1.78 -10.05 0.36
C ASP A 64 0.94 -9.23 -0.64
N TYR A 65 1.57 -8.63 -1.65
CA TYR A 65 0.92 -7.83 -2.69
C TYR A 65 0.57 -8.62 -3.96
N ARG A 66 0.86 -9.93 -3.99
CA ARG A 66 0.52 -10.76 -5.15
C ARG A 66 -0.98 -10.78 -5.46
N ASP A 67 -1.77 -10.67 -4.39
CA ASP A 67 -3.22 -10.73 -4.37
C ASP A 67 -3.70 -9.76 -3.29
N PRO A 68 -4.55 -8.77 -3.62
CA PRO A 68 -5.10 -7.84 -2.63
C PRO A 68 -5.80 -8.53 -1.46
N ASP A 69 -6.37 -9.73 -1.69
CA ASP A 69 -7.02 -10.48 -0.61
C ASP A 69 -6.02 -11.00 0.43
N LEU A 70 -4.75 -11.24 0.05
CA LEU A 70 -3.70 -11.57 1.03
C LEU A 70 -3.30 -10.37 1.88
N LEU A 71 -3.11 -9.21 1.24
CA LEU A 71 -2.83 -7.96 1.97
C LEU A 71 -3.98 -7.65 2.94
N HIS A 72 -5.22 -7.77 2.46
CA HIS A 72 -6.42 -7.65 3.28
C HIS A 72 -6.39 -8.62 4.47
N MET A 73 -6.13 -9.91 4.23
CA MET A 73 -6.05 -10.92 5.29
C MET A 73 -4.99 -10.61 6.34
N LYS A 74 -3.83 -10.07 5.93
CA LYS A 74 -2.75 -9.69 6.84
C LYS A 74 -3.12 -8.51 7.74
N LEU A 75 -3.78 -7.51 7.17
CA LEU A 75 -4.30 -6.38 7.94
C LEU A 75 -5.48 -6.78 8.82
N ALA A 76 -6.33 -7.70 8.33
CA ALA A 76 -7.42 -8.28 9.11
C ALA A 76 -6.86 -9.04 10.32
N ALA A 77 -5.84 -9.90 10.16
CA ALA A 77 -5.24 -10.61 11.30
C ALA A 77 -4.72 -9.66 12.40
N ALA A 78 -4.16 -8.50 12.01
CA ALA A 78 -3.74 -7.48 12.95
C ALA A 78 -4.92 -6.82 13.69
N LEU A 79 -6.04 -6.57 12.99
CA LEU A 79 -7.26 -6.01 13.56
C LEU A 79 -8.06 -7.03 14.38
N ASP A 80 -8.08 -8.31 13.98
CA ASP A 80 -8.65 -9.41 14.75
C ASP A 80 -7.94 -9.50 16.11
N GLN A 81 -6.60 -9.45 16.12
CA GLN A 81 -5.84 -9.42 17.36
C GLN A 81 -6.16 -8.19 18.23
N ALA A 82 -6.30 -7.00 17.62
CA ALA A 82 -6.70 -5.81 18.37
C ALA A 82 -8.12 -5.95 18.97
N ARG A 83 -9.05 -6.57 18.22
CA ARG A 83 -10.41 -6.85 18.68
C ARG A 83 -10.43 -7.83 19.84
N ASP A 84 -9.66 -8.91 19.73
CA ASP A 84 -9.55 -9.95 20.76
C ASP A 84 -8.96 -9.40 22.08
N GLN A 85 -8.18 -8.32 21.99
CA GLN A 85 -7.63 -7.59 23.14
C GLN A 85 -8.53 -6.43 23.62
N GLY A 86 -9.72 -6.25 23.03
CA GLY A 86 -10.65 -5.19 23.43
C GLY A 86 -10.22 -3.78 23.03
N LEU A 87 -9.31 -3.63 22.07
CA LEU A 87 -8.78 -2.33 21.64
C LEU A 87 -9.67 -1.61 20.63
N LEU A 88 -10.72 -2.25 20.12
CA LEU A 88 -11.58 -1.70 19.08
C LEU A 88 -12.92 -1.25 19.64
N THR A 89 -13.28 -0.02 19.33
CA THR A 89 -14.54 0.66 19.63
C THR A 89 -14.99 1.46 18.41
N GLU A 90 -16.24 1.89 18.36
CA GLU A 90 -16.75 2.73 17.26
C GLU A 90 -16.02 4.08 17.14
N ARG A 91 -15.35 4.53 18.22
CA ARG A 91 -14.56 5.76 18.29
C ARG A 91 -13.08 5.52 18.02
N THR A 92 -12.66 4.27 17.80
CA THR A 92 -11.27 3.94 17.49
C THR A 92 -10.91 4.45 16.11
N VAL A 93 -9.76 5.12 16.04
CA VAL A 93 -9.14 5.52 14.78
C VAL A 93 -7.93 4.62 14.53
N VAL A 94 -8.04 3.76 13.52
CA VAL A 94 -6.94 2.92 13.06
C VAL A 94 -6.12 3.68 12.02
N ALA A 95 -4.81 3.73 12.21
CA ALA A 95 -3.91 4.44 11.34
C ALA A 95 -2.87 3.52 10.69
N LEU A 96 -2.74 3.61 9.37
CA LEU A 96 -1.81 2.81 8.56
C LEU A 96 -0.74 3.68 7.89
N PRO A 97 0.46 3.13 7.61
CA PRO A 97 1.56 3.94 7.10
C PRO A 97 1.38 4.38 5.65
N ASP A 98 2.03 5.50 5.32
CA ASP A 98 2.16 5.95 3.94
C ASP A 98 2.76 4.87 3.02
N HIS A 99 2.35 4.91 1.76
CA HIS A 99 2.73 4.04 0.65
C HIS A 99 2.35 2.57 0.77
N ILE A 100 1.58 2.18 1.80
CA ILE A 100 1.02 0.83 1.93
C ILE A 100 0.21 0.39 0.70
N GLY A 101 -0.46 1.30 -0.01
CA GLY A 101 -1.22 0.97 -1.22
C GLY A 101 -0.36 0.88 -2.49
N THR A 102 0.86 1.43 -2.47
CA THR A 102 1.67 1.60 -3.69
C THR A 102 2.06 0.27 -4.31
N TRP A 103 2.42 -0.71 -3.47
CA TRP A 103 2.88 -2.02 -3.94
C TRP A 103 1.78 -2.95 -4.43
N LEU A 104 0.50 -2.52 -4.44
CA LEU A 104 -0.54 -3.17 -5.24
C LEU A 104 -0.14 -3.28 -6.73
N LEU A 105 0.89 -2.53 -7.16
CA LEU A 105 1.58 -2.72 -8.43
C LEU A 105 2.11 -4.14 -8.66
N LEU A 106 2.39 -4.93 -7.62
CA LEU A 106 2.94 -6.30 -7.72
C LEU A 106 1.86 -7.38 -7.88
N GLN A 107 0.60 -7.00 -7.99
CA GLN A 107 -0.49 -7.94 -8.15
C GLN A 107 -0.37 -8.75 -9.45
N ASN A 108 -0.67 -10.04 -9.36
CA ASN A 108 -0.71 -10.98 -10.49
C ASN A 108 0.60 -11.03 -11.29
N GLU A 109 1.72 -11.08 -10.56
CA GLU A 109 3.07 -11.19 -11.12
C GLU A 109 3.60 -12.61 -11.08
N LYS A 110 4.65 -12.86 -11.88
CA LYS A 110 5.36 -14.14 -11.86
C LYS A 110 6.06 -14.33 -10.51
N GLN A 111 6.15 -15.59 -10.07
CA GLN A 111 6.66 -15.94 -8.74
C GLN A 111 8.08 -15.41 -8.44
N ASP A 112 8.92 -15.29 -9.46
CA ASP A 112 10.32 -14.89 -9.31
C ASP A 112 10.43 -13.43 -8.84
N LEU A 113 9.46 -12.59 -9.20
CA LEU A 113 9.40 -11.21 -8.74
C LEU A 113 9.27 -11.13 -7.21
N TYR A 114 8.50 -12.01 -6.58
CA TYR A 114 8.31 -11.96 -5.13
C TYR A 114 9.55 -12.39 -4.34
N LYS A 115 10.47 -13.11 -5.00
CA LYS A 115 11.76 -13.55 -4.43
C LYS A 115 12.88 -12.56 -4.67
N ALA A 116 12.72 -11.64 -5.62
CA ALA A 116 13.75 -10.67 -5.99
C ALA A 116 14.16 -9.77 -4.81
N ARG A 117 15.41 -9.33 -4.81
CA ARG A 117 15.98 -8.40 -3.83
C ARG A 117 15.71 -6.95 -4.21
N SER A 118 15.49 -6.67 -5.49
CA SER A 118 15.10 -5.36 -6.01
C SER A 118 14.16 -5.48 -7.21
N LEU A 119 13.43 -4.40 -7.51
CA LEU A 119 12.62 -4.33 -8.72
C LEU A 119 13.50 -4.38 -9.99
N ALA A 120 14.71 -3.83 -9.92
CA ALA A 120 15.69 -3.88 -11.02
C ALA A 120 16.11 -5.33 -11.35
N GLU A 121 16.31 -6.18 -10.33
CA GLU A 121 16.62 -7.61 -10.52
C GLU A 121 15.47 -8.34 -11.24
N ALA A 122 14.21 -8.04 -10.88
CA ALA A 122 13.05 -8.61 -11.53
C ALA A 122 12.74 -7.99 -12.91
N GLY A 123 13.46 -6.93 -13.29
CA GLY A 123 13.03 -6.03 -14.36
C GLY A 123 12.96 -6.66 -15.74
N ARG A 124 13.92 -7.53 -16.08
CA ARG A 124 13.95 -8.23 -17.37
C ARG A 124 12.75 -9.17 -17.52
N LEU A 125 12.46 -9.95 -16.48
CA LEU A 125 11.33 -10.88 -16.48
C LEU A 125 9.99 -10.15 -16.52
N LEU A 126 9.87 -9.06 -15.76
CA LEU A 126 8.71 -8.17 -15.76
C LEU A 126 8.42 -7.60 -17.15
N THR A 127 9.47 -7.09 -17.80
CA THR A 127 9.38 -6.46 -19.11
C THR A 127 8.95 -7.48 -20.18
N LEU A 128 9.52 -8.69 -20.15
CA LEU A 128 9.11 -9.79 -21.03
C LEU A 128 7.70 -10.32 -20.71
N SER A 129 7.27 -10.24 -19.45
CA SER A 129 5.93 -10.72 -19.04
C SER A 129 4.81 -9.73 -19.35
N HIS A 130 5.14 -8.50 -19.75
CA HIS A 130 4.18 -7.46 -20.10
C HIS A 130 4.56 -6.79 -21.43
N PRO A 131 4.15 -7.36 -22.57
CA PRO A 131 4.47 -6.78 -23.87
C PRO A 131 3.96 -5.33 -24.04
N THR A 132 2.87 -4.96 -23.36
CA THR A 132 2.36 -3.58 -23.35
C THR A 132 3.26 -2.57 -22.63
N LEU A 133 4.14 -3.03 -21.72
CA LEU A 133 5.12 -2.16 -21.07
C LEU A 133 6.26 -1.78 -22.00
N LEU A 134 6.67 -2.68 -22.92
CA LEU A 134 7.73 -2.41 -23.90
C LEU A 134 7.45 -1.12 -24.66
N GLY A 135 6.22 -0.93 -25.14
CA GLY A 135 5.82 0.30 -25.82
C GLY A 135 5.98 1.55 -24.95
N ARG A 136 5.72 1.47 -23.64
CA ARG A 136 5.88 2.60 -22.72
C ARG A 136 7.35 2.91 -22.42
N LEU A 137 8.14 1.86 -22.18
CA LEU A 137 9.57 1.98 -21.93
C LEU A 137 10.28 2.61 -23.13
N PHE A 138 10.07 2.06 -24.33
CA PHE A 138 10.81 2.48 -25.53
C PHE A 138 10.26 3.75 -26.19
N LEU A 139 8.95 4.00 -26.14
CA LEU A 139 8.36 5.17 -26.82
C LEU A 139 8.16 6.37 -25.89
N GLN A 140 8.02 6.16 -24.58
CA GLN A 140 7.73 7.23 -23.62
C GLN A 140 8.90 7.51 -22.66
N GLY A 141 10.00 6.75 -22.74
CA GLY A 141 11.18 6.94 -21.91
C GLY A 141 10.93 6.72 -20.41
N GLN A 142 9.85 6.03 -20.06
CA GLN A 142 9.50 5.74 -18.66
C GLN A 142 10.46 4.70 -18.08
N ASP A 143 10.76 4.83 -16.79
CA ASP A 143 11.35 3.74 -16.02
C ASP A 143 10.32 2.60 -15.82
N LEU A 144 10.80 1.39 -15.55
CA LEU A 144 9.97 0.20 -15.39
C LEU A 144 8.91 0.35 -14.31
N GLU A 145 9.27 0.91 -13.16
CA GLU A 145 8.31 1.10 -12.08
C GLU A 145 7.22 2.09 -12.46
N GLU A 146 7.57 3.22 -13.07
CA GLU A 146 6.58 4.20 -13.55
C GLU A 146 5.65 3.58 -14.60
N ALA A 147 6.20 2.82 -15.55
CA ALA A 147 5.43 2.14 -16.57
C ALA A 147 4.43 1.14 -15.95
N LEU A 148 4.87 0.38 -14.94
CA LEU A 148 4.05 -0.57 -14.18
C LEU A 148 2.95 0.14 -13.39
N LEU A 149 3.30 1.18 -12.62
CA LEU A 149 2.37 2.01 -11.86
C LEU A 149 1.26 2.51 -12.78
N ARG A 150 1.63 3.13 -13.91
CA ARG A 150 0.67 3.63 -14.90
C ARG A 150 -0.14 2.52 -15.58
N ALA A 151 0.42 1.33 -15.75
CA ALA A 151 -0.29 0.23 -16.42
C ALA A 151 -1.35 -0.37 -15.49
N LYS A 152 -1.07 -0.42 -14.19
CA LYS A 152 -1.93 -1.05 -13.19
C LYS A 152 -2.76 -0.05 -12.37
N ALA A 153 -2.53 1.25 -12.50
CA ALA A 153 -3.15 2.30 -11.69
C ALA A 153 -4.66 2.19 -11.56
N ARG A 154 -5.38 1.89 -12.65
CA ARG A 154 -6.85 1.74 -12.60
C ARG A 154 -7.30 0.59 -11.70
N ARG A 155 -6.54 -0.50 -11.66
CA ARG A 155 -6.82 -1.66 -10.80
C ARG A 155 -6.40 -1.36 -9.36
N MET A 156 -5.19 -0.83 -9.18
CA MET A 156 -4.67 -0.38 -7.89
C MET A 156 -5.66 0.56 -7.17
N ALA A 157 -6.18 1.58 -7.86
CA ALA A 157 -7.17 2.52 -7.32
C ALA A 157 -8.43 1.82 -6.78
N ARG A 158 -8.97 0.85 -7.53
CA ARG A 158 -10.16 0.10 -7.12
C ARG A 158 -9.87 -0.82 -5.95
N ASP A 159 -8.78 -1.56 -6.01
CA ASP A 159 -8.43 -2.56 -5.01
C ASP A 159 -8.07 -1.87 -3.69
N TYR A 160 -7.35 -0.75 -3.74
CA TYR A 160 -7.06 0.13 -2.60
C TYR A 160 -8.34 0.62 -1.92
N GLN A 161 -9.24 1.27 -2.66
CA GLN A 161 -10.47 1.80 -2.07
C GLN A 161 -11.37 0.67 -1.51
N LYS A 162 -11.52 -0.43 -2.26
CA LYS A 162 -12.35 -1.56 -1.85
C LYS A 162 -11.82 -2.23 -0.58
N MET A 163 -10.52 -2.46 -0.51
CA MET A 163 -9.89 -3.16 0.61
C MET A 163 -10.06 -2.38 1.91
N PHE A 164 -9.71 -1.09 1.91
CA PHE A 164 -9.75 -0.28 3.12
C PHE A 164 -11.18 0.09 3.56
N GLY A 165 -12.10 0.34 2.62
CA GLY A 165 -13.51 0.50 2.96
C GLY A 165 -14.12 -0.78 3.55
N ARG A 166 -13.73 -1.94 3.05
CA ARG A 166 -14.15 -3.24 3.62
C ARG A 166 -13.59 -3.48 5.01
N LEU A 167 -12.32 -3.15 5.26
CA LEU A 167 -11.75 -3.26 6.61
C LEU A 167 -12.49 -2.33 7.58
N ALA A 168 -12.72 -1.08 7.20
CA ALA A 168 -13.38 -0.11 8.07
C ALA A 168 -14.80 -0.56 8.45
N SER A 169 -15.58 -1.00 7.46
CA SER A 169 -16.92 -1.55 7.67
C SER A 169 -16.95 -2.88 8.42
N HIS A 170 -15.99 -3.77 8.20
CA HIS A 170 -15.97 -5.06 8.89
C HIS A 170 -15.67 -4.92 10.38
N TYR A 171 -14.75 -4.02 10.73
CA TYR A 171 -14.33 -3.79 12.11
C TYR A 171 -15.09 -2.65 12.81
N GLN A 172 -15.95 -1.93 12.09
CA GLN A 172 -16.73 -0.79 12.62
C GLN A 172 -15.85 0.28 13.25
N VAL A 173 -14.73 0.62 12.58
CA VAL A 173 -13.75 1.61 13.03
C VAL A 173 -13.45 2.63 11.94
N THR A 174 -12.93 3.79 12.31
CA THR A 174 -12.37 4.73 11.34
C THR A 174 -11.01 4.22 10.89
N ILE A 175 -10.75 4.15 9.57
CA ILE A 175 -9.43 3.74 9.04
C ILE A 175 -8.80 4.89 8.24
N LEU A 176 -7.62 5.33 8.68
CA LEU A 176 -6.71 6.13 7.88
C LEU A 176 -5.86 5.17 7.04
N ALA A 177 -6.19 5.04 5.75
CA ALA A 177 -5.76 3.94 4.88
C ALA A 177 -4.31 4.00 4.39
N GLY A 178 -3.45 4.78 5.04
CA GLY A 178 -2.14 5.12 4.52
C GLY A 178 -2.24 5.78 3.15
N SER A 179 -1.24 5.59 2.29
CA SER A 179 -1.22 6.23 0.97
C SER A 179 -0.88 5.31 -0.19
N ILE A 180 -1.14 5.79 -1.41
CA ILE A 180 -0.91 5.11 -2.69
C ILE A 180 -0.41 6.10 -3.75
N LEU A 181 0.53 5.66 -4.60
CA LEU A 181 0.91 6.41 -5.80
C LEU A 181 -0.03 6.13 -6.97
N LEU A 182 -0.63 7.17 -7.54
CA LEU A 182 -1.50 7.09 -8.72
C LEU A 182 -1.23 8.26 -9.69
N PRO A 183 -1.30 8.04 -11.02
CA PRO A 183 -1.27 9.12 -11.99
C PRO A 183 -2.60 9.89 -11.98
N SER A 184 -2.50 11.22 -11.78
CA SER A 184 -3.59 12.20 -11.71
C SER A 184 -4.89 11.61 -11.17
N PRO A 185 -4.93 11.22 -9.87
CA PRO A 185 -6.10 10.58 -9.29
C PRO A 185 -7.28 11.56 -9.22
N TYR A 186 -8.49 11.04 -9.42
CA TYR A 186 -9.72 11.81 -9.30
C TYR A 186 -10.87 10.91 -8.86
N PHE A 187 -11.92 11.52 -8.31
CA PHE A 187 -13.14 10.82 -7.94
C PHE A 187 -14.21 11.02 -9.01
N LYS A 188 -14.90 9.93 -9.35
CA LYS A 188 -16.11 9.95 -10.18
C LYS A 188 -17.15 9.07 -9.52
N GLU A 189 -18.29 9.65 -9.13
CA GLU A 189 -19.40 8.93 -8.46
C GLU A 189 -18.92 8.17 -7.21
N GLY A 190 -18.14 8.83 -6.35
CA GLY A 190 -17.58 8.23 -5.14
C GLY A 190 -16.52 7.15 -5.36
N LYS A 191 -16.16 6.83 -6.61
CA LYS A 191 -15.14 5.83 -6.96
C LYS A 191 -13.83 6.51 -7.34
N LEU A 192 -12.75 6.05 -6.73
CA LEU A 192 -11.39 6.47 -7.05
C LEU A 192 -11.03 5.97 -8.45
N ARG A 193 -10.57 6.90 -9.28
CA ARG A 193 -10.07 6.67 -10.63
C ARG A 193 -8.66 7.24 -10.75
N SER A 194 -7.94 6.71 -11.73
CA SER A 194 -6.62 7.20 -12.08
C SER A 194 -6.63 7.72 -13.51
N GLY A 195 -6.02 8.89 -13.70
CA GLY A 195 -5.83 9.56 -14.98
C GLY A 195 -4.51 9.15 -15.65
N HIS A 196 -3.96 10.05 -16.45
CA HIS A 196 -2.77 9.79 -17.27
C HIS A 196 -1.63 10.82 -17.07
N GLY A 197 -1.79 11.80 -16.16
CA GLY A 197 -0.81 12.88 -15.95
C GLY A 197 0.26 12.55 -14.90
N ALA A 198 0.73 13.56 -14.16
CA ALA A 198 1.76 13.41 -13.14
C ALA A 198 1.34 12.42 -12.04
N LEU A 199 2.33 11.81 -11.37
CA LEU A 199 2.08 10.94 -10.23
C LEU A 199 1.75 11.79 -8.98
N TYR A 200 0.83 11.29 -8.17
CA TYR A 200 0.44 11.89 -6.90
C TYR A 200 0.48 10.83 -5.82
N ASN A 201 0.93 11.23 -4.63
CA ASN A 201 0.72 10.50 -3.39
C ASN A 201 -0.68 10.83 -2.85
N LEU A 202 -1.57 9.84 -2.84
CA LEU A 202 -2.95 9.97 -2.41
C LEU A 202 -3.17 9.18 -1.12
N ALA A 203 -3.79 9.78 -0.11
CA ALA A 203 -4.24 9.06 1.10
C ALA A 203 -5.74 9.27 1.33
N LEU A 204 -6.43 8.20 1.71
CA LEU A 204 -7.86 8.20 1.99
C LEU A 204 -8.13 7.85 3.45
N ALA A 205 -9.24 8.34 3.98
CA ALA A 205 -9.79 7.90 5.25
C ALA A 205 -11.18 7.31 5.01
N PHE A 206 -11.55 6.32 5.81
CA PHE A 206 -12.83 5.64 5.74
C PHE A 206 -13.55 5.68 7.08
N SER A 207 -14.85 5.96 7.06
CA SER A 207 -15.73 5.88 8.22
C SER A 207 -16.01 4.43 8.63
N PRO A 208 -16.57 4.20 9.83
CA PRO A 208 -17.04 2.87 10.25
C PRO A 208 -18.04 2.20 9.29
N ASP A 209 -18.70 2.94 8.40
CA ASP A 209 -19.57 2.38 7.37
C ASP A 209 -18.82 1.94 6.10
N GLY A 210 -17.50 2.14 6.04
CA GLY A 210 -16.67 1.88 4.87
C GLY A 210 -16.79 2.94 3.77
N LEU A 211 -17.38 4.09 4.07
CA LEU A 211 -17.50 5.23 3.15
C LEU A 211 -16.30 6.18 3.30
N LEU A 212 -16.03 6.98 2.27
CA LEU A 212 -14.95 7.97 2.34
C LEU A 212 -15.24 9.03 3.40
N LEU A 213 -14.24 9.33 4.22
CA LEU A 213 -14.32 10.32 5.29
C LEU A 213 -13.45 11.54 4.96
N GLY A 214 -14.07 12.71 4.89
CA GLY A 214 -13.40 13.99 4.64
C GLY A 214 -12.76 14.09 3.25
N GLU A 215 -11.96 15.15 3.07
CA GLU A 215 -11.26 15.39 1.82
C GLU A 215 -10.02 14.49 1.68
N PRO A 216 -9.85 13.81 0.53
CA PRO A 216 -8.65 13.06 0.21
C PRO A 216 -7.38 13.93 0.31
N TYR A 217 -6.34 13.38 0.91
CA TYR A 217 -5.01 14.00 0.80
C TYR A 217 -4.42 13.68 -0.56
N SER A 218 -3.90 14.70 -1.25
CA SER A 218 -3.23 14.53 -2.54
C SER A 218 -2.04 15.47 -2.63
N GLN A 219 -0.89 14.92 -2.98
CA GLN A 219 0.36 15.67 -3.11
C GLN A 219 1.10 15.22 -4.37
N PRO A 220 1.66 16.14 -5.17
CA PRO A 220 2.48 15.75 -6.32
C PRO A 220 3.66 14.86 -5.91
N TRP A 221 4.08 13.97 -6.81
CA TRP A 221 5.20 13.06 -6.60
C TRP A 221 6.24 13.27 -7.72
N PRO A 222 7.55 13.32 -7.43
CA PRO A 222 8.23 13.05 -6.16
C PRO A 222 8.64 14.30 -5.34
N GLN A 223 8.70 15.48 -5.97
CA GLN A 223 9.39 16.64 -5.38
C GLN A 223 8.74 17.17 -4.10
N SER A 224 7.42 17.22 -4.04
CA SER A 224 6.73 17.73 -2.86
C SER A 224 6.86 16.83 -1.64
N ALA A 225 7.17 15.55 -1.80
CA ALA A 225 7.40 14.62 -0.68
C ALA A 225 8.65 14.95 0.15
N ARG A 226 9.50 15.89 -0.30
CA ARG A 226 10.69 16.34 0.43
C ARG A 226 10.36 17.33 1.57
N GLY A 227 9.18 17.94 1.55
CA GLY A 227 8.68 18.80 2.62
C GLY A 227 7.76 18.06 3.60
N GLU A 228 7.54 18.65 4.78
CA GLU A 228 6.46 18.20 5.66
C GLU A 228 5.11 18.64 5.08
N SER A 229 4.14 17.72 5.12
CA SER A 229 2.75 17.99 4.78
C SER A 229 1.86 17.70 5.97
N ARG A 230 0.72 18.39 6.06
CA ARG A 230 -0.26 18.23 7.14
C ARG A 230 -1.66 18.08 6.57
N GLN A 231 -2.43 17.17 7.14
CA GLN A 231 -3.85 16.98 6.89
C GLN A 231 -4.59 16.91 8.22
N THR A 232 -5.77 17.49 8.30
CA THR A 232 -6.67 17.38 9.45
C THR A 232 -8.00 16.77 9.01
N LEU A 233 -8.57 15.91 9.85
CA LEU A 233 -9.82 15.18 9.58
C LEU A 233 -10.65 15.07 10.86
N GLN A 234 -11.93 15.39 10.80
CA GLN A 234 -12.84 15.14 11.92
C GLN A 234 -13.33 13.69 11.88
N THR A 235 -13.28 13.00 13.02
CA THR A 235 -13.74 11.62 13.19
C THR A 235 -14.70 11.52 14.37
N ALA A 236 -15.35 10.37 14.55
CA ALA A 236 -16.15 10.09 15.73
C ALA A 236 -15.31 10.12 17.02
N GLY A 237 -14.03 9.72 16.95
CA GLY A 237 -13.11 9.73 18.09
C GLY A 237 -12.50 11.09 18.42
N GLY A 238 -12.65 12.09 17.54
CA GLY A 238 -12.04 13.41 17.70
C GLY A 238 -11.40 13.95 16.43
N LEU A 239 -10.66 15.05 16.58
CA LEU A 239 -9.89 15.66 15.50
C LEU A 239 -8.59 14.89 15.30
N VAL A 240 -8.37 14.40 14.08
CA VAL A 240 -7.15 13.74 13.66
C VAL A 240 -6.26 14.73 12.91
N THR A 241 -5.00 14.83 13.30
CA THR A 241 -3.93 15.50 12.55
C THR A 241 -2.92 14.48 12.07
N ILE A 242 -2.62 14.50 10.77
CA ILE A 242 -1.63 13.62 10.13
C ILE A 242 -0.53 14.50 9.55
N THR A 243 0.70 14.36 10.04
CA THR A 243 1.87 14.95 9.39
C THR A 243 2.66 13.89 8.66
N ARG A 244 3.10 14.18 7.43
CA ARG A 244 3.88 13.25 6.59
C ARG A 244 5.17 13.92 6.16
N SER A 245 6.28 13.19 6.31
CA SER A 245 7.60 13.68 5.96
C SER A 245 8.49 12.55 5.43
N TRP A 246 9.43 12.91 4.57
CA TRP A 246 10.52 12.02 4.11
C TRP A 246 11.91 12.53 4.53
N GLY A 247 11.96 13.45 5.50
CA GLY A 247 13.20 14.15 5.86
C GLY A 247 14.30 13.26 6.43
N GLN A 248 13.98 12.07 6.94
CA GLN A 248 14.92 11.13 7.57
C GLN A 248 15.24 9.91 6.70
N GLY A 249 15.01 9.99 5.38
CA GLY A 249 15.35 8.91 4.45
C GLY A 249 14.28 7.82 4.32
N TYR A 250 13.16 7.89 5.03
CA TYR A 250 12.03 6.97 4.82
C TYR A 250 10.70 7.69 5.01
N PRO A 251 9.57 7.18 4.49
CA PRO A 251 8.25 7.74 4.73
C PRO A 251 7.89 7.59 6.19
N ARG A 252 7.72 8.72 6.87
CA ARG A 252 7.22 8.77 8.23
C ARG A 252 5.98 9.61 8.28
N SER A 253 4.91 9.00 8.78
CA SER A 253 3.68 9.69 9.12
C SER A 253 3.52 9.71 10.65
N LYS A 254 3.25 10.88 11.23
CA LYS A 254 2.85 11.01 12.63
C LYS A 254 1.37 11.34 12.67
N VAL A 255 0.62 10.56 13.41
CA VAL A 255 -0.83 10.74 13.59
C VAL A 255 -1.06 11.18 15.02
N THR A 256 -1.90 12.18 15.19
CA THR A 256 -2.35 12.68 16.48
C THR A 256 -3.87 12.70 16.47
N LEU A 257 -4.50 12.07 17.46
CA LEU A 257 -5.94 12.11 17.70
C LEU A 257 -6.19 12.92 18.98
N ASP A 258 -7.06 13.92 18.90
CA ASP A 258 -7.41 14.82 19.99
C ASP A 258 -8.94 14.89 20.13
N ASN A 259 -9.46 14.62 21.33
CA ASN A 259 -10.90 14.67 21.63
C ASN A 259 -11.32 15.91 22.45
N GLY A 260 -10.42 16.87 22.63
CA GLY A 260 -10.59 18.09 23.40
C GLY A 260 -10.24 17.97 24.89
N GLN A 261 -10.10 16.75 25.42
CA GLN A 261 -9.67 16.50 26.81
C GLN A 261 -8.25 15.95 26.87
N SER A 262 -7.95 14.98 26.02
CA SER A 262 -6.61 14.42 25.89
C SER A 262 -6.26 14.15 24.43
N SER A 263 -4.97 13.89 24.19
CA SER A 263 -4.46 13.58 22.86
C SER A 263 -3.54 12.37 22.88
N ALA A 264 -3.64 11.58 21.82
CA ALA A 264 -2.83 10.39 21.58
C ALA A 264 -2.03 10.60 20.29
N SER A 265 -0.76 10.19 20.25
CA SER A 265 0.03 10.32 19.04
C SER A 265 0.97 9.16 18.79
N GLU A 266 0.99 8.69 17.54
CA GLU A 266 1.80 7.56 17.12
C GLU A 266 2.52 7.85 15.80
N GLU A 267 3.73 7.29 15.69
CA GLU A 267 4.48 7.32 14.43
C GLU A 267 4.26 6.03 13.64
N LEU A 268 4.18 6.16 12.32
CA LEU A 268 3.88 5.09 11.38
C LEU A 268 4.90 5.07 10.24
N PHE A 269 5.38 3.87 9.97
CA PHE A 269 6.22 3.51 8.83
C PHE A 269 6.00 2.02 8.53
N LEU A 270 6.32 1.60 7.30
CA LEU A 270 6.19 0.20 6.89
C LEU A 270 7.34 -0.64 7.47
N ARG A 271 7.04 -1.87 7.90
CA ARG A 271 8.05 -2.86 8.32
C ARG A 271 8.16 -3.95 7.25
N GLY A 272 9.09 -4.89 7.43
CA GLY A 272 9.30 -6.01 6.52
C GLY A 272 10.36 -5.70 5.47
N ARG A 273 10.07 -6.02 4.20
CA ARG A 273 11.02 -5.81 3.10
C ARG A 273 10.26 -5.39 1.84
N LEU A 274 10.28 -4.09 1.55
CA LEU A 274 9.83 -3.54 0.28
C LEU A 274 10.97 -2.74 -0.34
N TRP A 275 10.85 -2.43 -1.64
CA TRP A 275 11.90 -1.71 -2.35
C TRP A 275 11.72 -0.19 -2.22
N PRO A 276 12.74 0.62 -2.54
CA PRO A 276 12.56 2.05 -2.71
C PRO A 276 11.51 2.34 -3.81
N LEU A 277 10.82 3.47 -3.70
CA LEU A 277 9.84 3.89 -4.70
C LEU A 277 10.52 4.62 -5.86
N HIS A 278 9.85 4.61 -7.01
CA HIS A 278 10.26 5.37 -8.18
C HIS A 278 10.49 6.85 -7.85
N ASN A 279 11.69 7.35 -8.16
CA ASN A 279 12.14 8.72 -7.88
C ASN A 279 12.04 9.15 -6.41
N SER A 280 12.02 8.20 -5.46
CA SER A 280 12.22 8.55 -4.06
C SER A 280 13.60 9.19 -3.84
N PRO A 281 13.79 10.01 -2.79
CA PRO A 281 15.09 10.60 -2.50
C PRO A 281 16.22 9.54 -2.45
N SER A 282 17.40 9.85 -2.99
CA SER A 282 18.54 8.93 -2.97
C SER A 282 18.86 8.45 -1.56
N GLY A 283 19.12 7.15 -1.42
CA GLY A 283 19.38 6.52 -0.12
C GLY A 283 18.13 6.28 0.72
N SER A 284 16.93 6.51 0.17
CA SER A 284 15.71 6.28 0.91
C SER A 284 15.36 4.80 1.07
N GLU A 285 14.86 4.42 2.24
CA GLU A 285 14.32 3.10 2.52
C GLU A 285 12.81 3.19 2.71
N LEU A 286 12.05 2.23 2.18
CA LEU A 286 10.61 2.19 2.43
C LEU A 286 10.28 1.45 3.73
N THR A 287 11.11 0.46 4.08
CA THR A 287 11.02 -0.32 5.31
C THR A 287 12.28 -0.11 6.13
N PRO A 288 12.33 0.94 6.97
CA PRO A 288 13.56 1.36 7.67
C PRO A 288 13.91 0.38 8.81
N LEU A 289 14.85 -0.53 8.56
CA LEU A 289 15.24 -1.54 9.56
C LEU A 289 16.00 -0.93 10.75
N ALA A 290 16.70 0.18 10.53
CA ALA A 290 17.45 0.90 11.54
C ALA A 290 16.60 1.88 12.37
N ALA A 291 15.36 2.15 11.96
CA ALA A 291 14.46 3.00 12.75
C ALA A 291 14.08 2.29 14.06
N PRO A 292 13.89 3.03 15.18
CA PRO A 292 13.45 2.45 16.45
C PRO A 292 12.17 1.63 16.28
N GLN A 293 12.26 0.33 16.54
CA GLN A 293 11.11 -0.57 16.56
C GLN A 293 10.44 -0.49 17.93
N ALA A 294 9.13 -0.73 17.98
CA ALA A 294 8.39 -0.68 19.23
C ALA A 294 8.63 -1.91 20.12
N SER A 295 9.03 -3.03 19.50
CA SER A 295 9.30 -4.31 20.15
C SER A 295 10.20 -5.17 19.27
N ASP A 296 10.90 -6.14 19.85
CA ASP A 296 11.61 -7.19 19.11
C ASP A 296 10.68 -8.28 18.57
N ALA A 297 9.38 -8.23 18.90
CA ALA A 297 8.41 -9.19 18.42
C ALA A 297 8.32 -9.21 16.87
N PRO A 298 8.27 -10.40 16.26
CA PRO A 298 8.14 -10.55 14.82
C PRO A 298 6.73 -10.18 14.33
N GLY A 299 6.57 -10.08 13.02
CA GLY A 299 5.26 -9.77 12.42
C GLY A 299 4.90 -8.29 12.51
N SER A 300 3.62 -7.94 12.49
CA SER A 300 3.13 -6.56 12.55
C SER A 300 3.10 -6.02 13.98
N HIS A 301 3.38 -4.73 14.19
CA HIS A 301 3.22 -4.11 15.52
C HIS A 301 1.93 -3.32 15.59
N LEU A 302 1.23 -3.50 16.72
CA LEU A 302 0.09 -2.69 17.13
C LEU A 302 0.56 -1.73 18.22
N LEU A 303 0.23 -0.46 18.07
CA LEU A 303 0.53 0.62 19.01
C LEU A 303 -0.77 1.29 19.39
N ASN A 304 -1.13 1.18 20.65
CA ASN A 304 -2.40 1.67 21.15
C ASN A 304 -2.21 2.81 22.14
N ALA A 305 -3.02 3.85 22.00
CA ALA A 305 -3.08 4.97 22.93
C ALA A 305 -4.54 5.37 23.16
N TRP A 306 -5.01 5.17 24.38
CA TRP A 306 -6.37 5.52 24.83
C TRP A 306 -6.51 7.02 25.10
N LEU A 307 -7.72 7.52 24.88
CA LEU A 307 -8.11 8.88 25.24
C LEU A 307 -9.04 8.88 26.45
N ASP A 308 -9.00 9.98 27.19
CA ASP A 308 -9.86 10.19 28.35
C ASP A 308 -11.29 10.48 27.89
N ALA A 309 -12.27 10.04 28.67
CA ALA A 309 -13.67 10.36 28.41
C ALA A 309 -13.97 11.84 28.72
N GLN A 310 -14.91 12.42 27.98
CA GLN A 310 -15.50 13.73 28.32
C GLN A 310 -16.43 13.63 29.53
#